data_AF-A0A2T4CM95-F1
#
_entry.id   AF-A0A2T4CM95-F1
#
_cell.length_a   1.000
_cell.length_b   1.000
_cell.length_c   1.000
_cell.angle_alpha   90.00
_cell.angle_beta   90.00
_cell.angle_gamma   90.00
#
_symmetry.space_group_name_H-M   'P 1'
#
loop_
_entity.id
_entity.type
_entity.pdbx_description
1 polymer ?
#
loop_
_entity_poly.entity_id
_entity_poly.type
_entity_poly.pdbx_seq_one_letter_code
_entity_poly.pdbx_strand_id
1 'polypeptide(L)'
;IYLDNVDITQVPQEVQDALVAGDGNTNPIDPNFELPTDWRLSLGFDWNTDLGILGDDWYTSAEFIYSRCKDDVRWVDLARRPLTDANGNIVTTADGGRIIYVVDDPLDDHVPMGIGDDNNVNRYDLMLTNGDGGKSQIFTATIGKAWDNGLSFRTSYTNQDIEEAVAGSSSTATSNFQYPIAKDVQNIDPGTASYQIEHRFMADITYRTELFSGYQSTFGLFWERQSGRPFSYVYDTFRFNKFGDQNQFDSTSRYLAYIPTGADDPNVTYRNGFSYDQFAEYIAAAGLGGYAGGYAPRNNDRGPWNTTLDFKYTQELPGLFEGHKGELYFNIRNILAMFDKEAAQQHTFFFGDNANRLVSVDLDDQGRYVYGTPFGGFDTAAPTNYLPE
;
A
#
# COMPACT_ATOMS: atom_id res chain seq x y z
N ILE A 1 44.41 8.25 -12.10
CA ILE A 1 44.65 8.03 -13.55
C ILE A 1 43.71 8.92 -14.39
N TYR A 2 42.43 9.06 -14.04
CA TYR A 2 41.45 9.83 -14.84
C TYR A 2 41.26 11.33 -14.48
N LEU A 3 42.19 11.97 -13.76
CA LEU A 3 41.94 13.32 -13.19
C LEU A 3 42.97 14.40 -13.59
N ASP A 4 44.01 14.06 -14.34
CA ASP A 4 45.03 15.03 -14.77
C ASP A 4 44.88 15.36 -16.26
N ASN A 5 44.87 16.66 -16.59
CA ASN A 5 44.86 17.19 -17.96
C ASN A 5 43.71 16.69 -18.87
N VAL A 6 42.54 16.46 -18.26
CA VAL A 6 41.34 15.96 -18.94
C VAL A 6 40.68 17.06 -19.79
N ASP A 7 40.49 16.78 -21.08
CA ASP A 7 39.61 17.59 -21.93
C ASP A 7 38.16 17.30 -21.56
N ILE A 8 37.51 18.26 -20.90
CA ILE A 8 36.12 18.13 -20.42
C ILE A 8 35.08 18.03 -21.55
N THR A 9 35.50 18.21 -22.80
CA THR A 9 34.62 18.09 -23.98
C THR A 9 34.66 16.70 -24.61
N GLN A 10 35.58 15.82 -24.18
CA GLN A 10 35.78 14.49 -24.74
C GLN A 10 35.91 13.45 -23.62
N VAL A 11 35.32 12.27 -23.80
CA VAL A 11 35.55 11.15 -22.88
C VAL A 11 36.96 10.59 -23.17
N PRO A 12 37.87 10.46 -22.18
CA PRO A 12 39.21 9.92 -22.41
C PRO A 12 39.19 8.58 -23.13
N GLN A 13 40.08 8.36 -24.10
CA GLN A 13 40.10 7.14 -24.92
C GLN A 13 40.22 5.87 -24.05
N GLU A 14 41.02 5.92 -22.99
CA GLU A 14 41.19 4.80 -22.05
C GLU A 14 39.90 4.44 -21.31
N VAL A 15 38.99 5.41 -21.09
CA VAL A 15 37.65 5.17 -20.55
C VAL A 15 36.77 4.54 -21.63
N GLN A 16 36.82 5.05 -22.86
CA GLN A 16 36.07 4.48 -23.99
C GLN A 16 36.48 3.04 -24.27
N ASP A 17 37.78 2.73 -24.22
CA ASP A 17 38.34 1.39 -24.43
C ASP A 17 37.99 0.44 -23.28
N ALA A 18 37.68 0.99 -22.09
CA ALA A 18 37.16 0.23 -20.95
C ALA A 18 35.63 -0.01 -21.02
N LEU A 19 34.91 0.65 -21.93
CA LEU A 19 33.49 0.40 -22.15
C LEU A 19 33.33 -0.89 -22.96
N VAL A 20 32.75 -1.90 -22.32
CA VAL A 20 32.21 -3.08 -23.02
C VAL A 20 30.76 -2.81 -23.41
N ALA A 21 30.29 -3.44 -24.49
CA ALA A 21 28.87 -3.44 -24.82
C ALA A 21 28.09 -3.91 -23.59
N GLY A 22 27.25 -3.03 -23.05
CA GLY A 22 26.55 -3.29 -21.79
C GLY A 22 25.42 -4.27 -21.99
N ASP A 23 25.36 -5.25 -21.10
CA ASP A 23 24.19 -6.09 -20.89
C ASP A 23 23.40 -5.55 -19.70
N GLY A 24 22.77 -4.39 -19.92
CA GLY A 24 22.04 -3.69 -18.87
C GLY A 24 20.61 -4.23 -18.72
N ASN A 25 20.09 -4.12 -17.51
CA ASN A 25 18.67 -4.36 -17.23
C ASN A 25 17.78 -3.48 -18.13
N THR A 26 16.71 -4.07 -18.64
CA THR A 26 15.75 -3.41 -19.52
C THR A 26 14.36 -3.33 -18.89
N ASN A 27 13.58 -2.34 -19.32
CA ASN A 27 12.17 -2.23 -18.94
C ASN A 27 11.32 -2.21 -20.23
N PRO A 28 11.08 -3.37 -20.86
CA PRO A 28 10.28 -3.44 -22.07
C PRO A 28 8.79 -3.26 -21.77
N ILE A 29 8.03 -2.97 -22.82
CA ILE A 29 6.56 -3.06 -22.81
C ILE A 29 6.20 -4.29 -23.62
N ASP A 30 5.29 -5.10 -23.10
CA ASP A 30 4.76 -6.27 -23.80
C ASP A 30 4.21 -5.86 -25.19
N PRO A 31 4.65 -6.49 -26.30
CA PRO A 31 4.11 -6.21 -27.62
C PRO A 31 2.59 -6.39 -27.74
N ASN A 32 1.99 -7.17 -26.83
CA ASN A 32 0.54 -7.41 -26.75
C ASN A 32 -0.14 -6.61 -25.63
N PHE A 33 0.53 -5.60 -25.06
CA PHE A 33 -0.03 -4.77 -24.00
C PHE A 33 -1.33 -4.10 -24.45
N GLU A 34 -2.42 -4.40 -23.74
CA GLU A 34 -3.70 -3.73 -23.87
C GLU A 34 -3.75 -2.53 -22.92
N LEU A 35 -4.39 -1.42 -23.33
CA LEU A 35 -4.57 -0.29 -22.42
C LEU A 35 -5.57 -0.66 -21.32
N PRO A 36 -5.27 -0.42 -20.03
CA PRO A 36 -6.20 -0.69 -18.95
C PRO A 36 -7.54 0.04 -19.16
N THR A 37 -8.64 -0.64 -18.85
CA THR A 37 -10.00 -0.06 -18.93
C THR A 37 -10.81 -0.36 -17.69
N ASP A 38 -11.71 0.54 -17.27
CA ASP A 38 -12.63 0.29 -16.16
C ASP A 38 -14.10 0.40 -16.60
N TRP A 39 -14.92 -0.50 -16.05
CA TRP A 39 -16.37 -0.36 -16.04
C TRP A 39 -16.79 0.31 -14.74
N ARG A 40 -17.53 1.41 -14.83
CA ARG A 40 -18.01 2.17 -13.68
C ARG A 40 -19.52 2.29 -13.67
N LEU A 41 -20.11 1.98 -12.52
CA LEU A 41 -21.50 2.25 -12.20
C LEU A 41 -21.52 3.24 -11.03
N SER A 42 -22.29 4.31 -11.15
CA SER A 42 -22.55 5.25 -10.06
C SER A 42 -24.07 5.43 -9.91
N LEU A 43 -24.55 5.30 -8.68
CA LEU A 43 -25.94 5.51 -8.29
C LEU A 43 -25.95 6.55 -7.17
N GLY A 44 -26.64 7.66 -7.40
CA GLY A 44 -26.81 8.74 -6.43
C GLY A 44 -28.29 9.00 -6.15
N PHE A 45 -28.61 9.24 -4.88
CA PHE A 45 -29.93 9.66 -4.44
C PHE A 45 -29.78 10.88 -3.52
N ASP A 46 -30.35 12.01 -3.92
CA ASP A 46 -30.36 13.24 -3.15
C ASP A 46 -31.81 13.62 -2.80
N TRP A 47 -32.04 13.98 -1.55
CA TRP A 47 -33.38 14.32 -1.07
C TRP A 47 -33.34 15.38 0.02
N ASN A 48 -34.12 16.44 -0.18
CA ASN A 48 -34.49 17.38 0.88
C ASN A 48 -35.76 16.87 1.58
N THR A 49 -35.66 16.60 2.88
CA THR A 49 -36.73 15.99 3.66
C THR A 49 -36.93 16.70 5.00
N ASP A 50 -38.14 16.56 5.53
CA ASP A 50 -38.47 16.98 6.88
C ASP A 50 -38.28 15.79 7.83
N LEU A 51 -37.53 15.99 8.91
CA LEU A 51 -37.16 14.92 9.87
C LEU A 51 -37.96 15.02 11.17
N GLY A 52 -39.20 15.51 11.09
CA GLY A 52 -40.14 15.58 12.21
C GLY A 52 -39.63 16.46 13.34
N ILE A 53 -39.28 15.84 14.49
CA ILE A 53 -38.79 16.56 15.67
C ILE A 53 -37.47 17.31 15.39
N LEU A 54 -36.70 16.88 14.39
CA LEU A 54 -35.46 17.54 13.98
C LEU A 54 -35.69 18.75 13.05
N GLY A 55 -36.94 19.02 12.68
CA GLY A 55 -37.35 20.12 11.81
C GLY A 55 -37.29 19.79 10.33
N ASP A 56 -37.55 20.81 9.53
CA ASP A 56 -37.75 20.74 8.08
C ASP A 56 -36.43 20.97 7.32
N ASP A 57 -36.41 20.85 6.00
CA ASP A 57 -35.27 21.23 5.14
C ASP A 57 -33.91 20.58 5.50
N TRP A 58 -33.91 19.27 5.74
CA TRP A 58 -32.68 18.49 5.83
C TRP A 58 -32.26 17.98 4.46
N TYR A 59 -31.02 18.25 4.06
CA TYR A 59 -30.40 17.61 2.92
C TYR A 59 -29.92 16.22 3.34
N THR A 60 -30.30 15.20 2.59
CA THR A 60 -29.80 13.84 2.73
C THR A 60 -29.33 13.34 1.37
N SER A 61 -28.25 12.56 1.37
CA SER A 61 -27.72 11.96 0.15
C SER A 61 -27.15 10.58 0.43
N ALA A 62 -27.33 9.67 -0.52
CA ALA A 62 -26.69 8.37 -0.55
C ALA A 62 -26.11 8.13 -1.94
N GLU A 63 -24.83 7.77 -1.99
CA GLU A 63 -24.11 7.47 -3.23
C GLU A 63 -23.46 6.09 -3.12
N PHE A 64 -23.53 5.32 -4.21
CA PHE A 64 -22.82 4.07 -4.37
C PHE A 64 -22.07 4.08 -5.71
N ILE A 65 -20.77 3.82 -5.66
CA ILE A 65 -19.92 3.69 -6.84
C ILE A 65 -19.34 2.27 -6.84
N TYR A 66 -19.53 1.57 -7.95
CA TYR A 66 -18.85 0.32 -8.26
C TYR A 66 -17.95 0.51 -9.47
N SER A 67 -16.69 0.09 -9.37
CA SER A 67 -15.80 0.01 -10.53
C SER A 67 -15.16 -1.37 -10.62
N ARG A 68 -14.88 -1.83 -11.84
CA ARG A 68 -14.10 -3.04 -12.11
C ARG A 68 -13.09 -2.76 -13.21
N CYS A 69 -11.81 -2.96 -12.90
CA CYS A 69 -10.71 -2.82 -13.83
C CYS A 69 -10.57 -4.08 -14.69
N LYS A 70 -10.20 -3.89 -15.95
CA LYS A 70 -9.84 -4.92 -16.92
C LYS A 70 -8.47 -4.56 -17.49
N ASP A 71 -7.64 -5.59 -17.70
CA ASP A 71 -6.30 -5.47 -18.27
C ASP A 71 -5.42 -4.50 -17.47
N ASP A 72 -5.47 -4.60 -16.13
CA ASP A 72 -4.72 -3.73 -15.23
C ASP A 72 -3.21 -3.91 -15.44
N VAL A 73 -2.41 -2.95 -15.01
CA VAL A 73 -0.96 -3.00 -15.20
C VAL A 73 -0.29 -3.93 -14.19
N ARG A 74 0.71 -4.68 -14.66
CA ARG A 74 1.67 -5.36 -13.79
C ARG A 74 3.07 -5.34 -14.38
N TRP A 75 4.04 -5.68 -13.54
CA TRP A 75 5.41 -5.89 -13.93
C TRP A 75 5.77 -7.35 -13.72
N VAL A 76 6.40 -7.97 -14.71
CA VAL A 76 6.96 -9.31 -14.62
C VAL A 76 8.44 -9.24 -14.95
N ASP A 77 9.26 -10.00 -14.23
CA ASP A 77 10.68 -10.11 -14.50
C ASP A 77 10.93 -11.24 -15.51
N LEU A 78 11.41 -10.87 -16.70
CA LEU A 78 11.71 -11.82 -17.77
C LEU A 78 12.95 -12.67 -17.49
N ALA A 79 13.82 -12.24 -16.58
CA ALA A 79 14.97 -13.02 -16.14
C ALA A 79 14.58 -14.11 -15.13
N ARG A 80 13.31 -14.16 -14.70
CA ARG A 80 12.80 -15.20 -13.79
C ARG A 80 11.96 -16.22 -14.54
N ARG A 81 12.30 -17.48 -14.35
CA ARG A 81 11.54 -18.63 -14.84
C ARG A 81 11.14 -19.55 -13.70
N PRO A 82 10.01 -20.28 -13.83
CA PRO A 82 9.72 -21.38 -12.93
C PRO A 82 10.87 -22.40 -12.94
N LEU A 83 11.30 -22.82 -11.76
CA LEU A 83 12.18 -23.97 -11.61
C LEU A 83 11.43 -25.22 -12.05
N THR A 84 12.10 -26.09 -12.79
CA THR A 84 11.53 -27.36 -13.27
C THR A 84 12.33 -28.54 -12.76
N ASP A 85 11.65 -29.62 -12.40
CA ASP A 85 12.29 -30.89 -12.06
C ASP A 85 12.92 -31.56 -13.31
N ALA A 86 13.59 -32.70 -13.12
CA ALA A 86 14.23 -33.45 -14.19
C ALA A 86 13.25 -33.95 -15.28
N ASN A 87 11.94 -33.95 -15.01
CA ASN A 87 10.90 -34.34 -15.95
C ASN A 87 10.21 -33.13 -16.62
N GLY A 88 10.62 -31.90 -16.26
CA GLY A 88 10.03 -30.66 -16.76
C GLY A 88 8.79 -30.19 -16.01
N ASN A 89 8.46 -30.77 -14.85
CA ASN A 89 7.34 -30.29 -14.02
C ASN A 89 7.76 -29.07 -13.21
N ILE A 90 6.86 -28.10 -13.06
CA ILE A 90 7.08 -26.92 -12.21
C ILE A 90 7.31 -27.35 -10.75
N VAL A 91 8.38 -26.85 -10.15
CA VAL A 91 8.67 -27.03 -8.73
C VAL A 91 7.94 -25.97 -7.93
N THR A 92 7.29 -26.40 -6.85
CA THR A 92 6.61 -25.54 -5.90
C THR A 92 7.21 -25.70 -4.50
N THR A 93 6.80 -24.84 -3.58
CA THR A 93 6.95 -25.10 -2.14
C THR A 93 6.23 -26.39 -1.75
N ALA A 94 6.60 -26.97 -0.61
CA ALA A 94 6.10 -28.28 -0.17
C ALA A 94 4.56 -28.34 0.01
N ASP A 95 3.94 -27.21 0.34
CA ASP A 95 2.48 -27.07 0.42
C ASP A 95 1.79 -27.04 -0.95
N GLY A 96 2.55 -26.96 -2.05
CA GLY A 96 2.04 -26.85 -3.41
C GLY A 96 1.53 -25.46 -3.80
N GLY A 97 1.53 -24.50 -2.89
CA GLY A 97 0.83 -23.22 -3.07
C GLY A 97 1.61 -22.11 -3.76
N ARG A 98 2.95 -22.19 -3.80
CA ARG A 98 3.83 -21.18 -4.41
C ARG A 98 4.78 -21.82 -5.43
N ILE A 99 4.82 -21.26 -6.64
CA ILE A 99 5.82 -21.59 -7.66
C ILE A 99 7.19 -21.11 -7.18
N ILE A 100 8.21 -21.97 -7.31
CA ILE A 100 9.60 -21.57 -7.06
C ILE A 100 10.17 -21.05 -8.37
N TYR A 101 10.66 -19.80 -8.35
CA TYR A 101 11.37 -19.20 -9.47
C TYR A 101 12.88 -19.26 -9.25
N VAL A 102 13.60 -19.27 -10.37
CA VAL A 102 15.05 -19.14 -10.46
C VAL A 102 15.37 -18.08 -11.50
N VAL A 103 16.53 -17.46 -11.36
CA VAL A 103 17.01 -16.43 -12.27
C VAL A 103 17.83 -17.11 -13.36
N ASP A 104 17.50 -16.85 -14.62
CA ASP A 104 18.10 -17.47 -15.81
C ASP A 104 18.49 -16.35 -16.78
N ASP A 105 19.79 -16.12 -16.95
CA ASP A 105 20.30 -15.15 -17.90
C ASP A 105 20.55 -15.86 -19.24
N PRO A 106 19.81 -15.57 -20.31
CA PRO A 106 19.99 -16.24 -21.60
C PRO A 106 21.37 -15.99 -22.24
N LEU A 107 22.17 -15.07 -21.68
CA LEU A 107 23.54 -14.81 -22.13
C LEU A 107 24.60 -15.60 -21.35
N ASP A 108 24.22 -16.30 -20.28
CA ASP A 108 25.12 -17.22 -19.58
C ASP A 108 24.93 -18.67 -20.09
N ASP A 109 25.94 -19.52 -19.85
CA ASP A 109 25.91 -20.94 -20.22
C ASP A 109 25.36 -21.81 -19.06
N HIS A 110 24.73 -21.21 -18.06
CA HIS A 110 24.22 -21.90 -16.87
C HIS A 110 22.72 -22.10 -16.97
N VAL A 111 22.26 -23.30 -16.63
CA VAL A 111 20.83 -23.57 -16.48
C VAL A 111 20.60 -23.83 -15.00
N PRO A 112 19.83 -22.99 -14.29
CA PRO A 112 19.53 -23.23 -12.89
C PRO A 112 18.77 -24.55 -12.67
N MET A 113 19.28 -25.40 -11.78
CA MET A 113 18.73 -26.75 -11.54
C MET A 113 18.22 -26.97 -10.11
N GLY A 114 18.34 -25.97 -9.23
CA GLY A 114 18.01 -26.11 -7.81
C GLY A 114 17.36 -24.87 -7.20
N ILE A 115 16.77 -25.05 -6.02
CA ILE A 115 16.19 -23.96 -5.25
C ILE A 115 17.30 -22.99 -4.82
N GLY A 116 17.17 -21.72 -5.22
CA GLY A 116 18.16 -20.68 -4.92
C GLY A 116 19.45 -20.77 -5.75
N ASP A 117 19.46 -21.61 -6.79
CA ASP A 117 20.51 -21.61 -7.81
C ASP A 117 20.34 -20.36 -8.69
N ASP A 118 21.20 -19.36 -8.47
CA ASP A 118 21.16 -18.09 -9.18
C ASP A 118 22.42 -17.81 -10.00
N ASN A 119 23.47 -18.65 -9.90
CA ASN A 119 24.78 -18.45 -10.55
C ASN A 119 25.37 -17.03 -10.39
N ASN A 120 25.07 -16.33 -9.27
CA ASN A 120 25.36 -14.90 -9.08
C ASN A 120 24.81 -13.97 -10.20
N VAL A 121 23.81 -14.42 -10.95
CA VAL A 121 23.11 -13.61 -11.93
C VAL A 121 22.41 -12.48 -11.18
N ASN A 122 22.74 -11.25 -11.56
CA ASN A 122 22.17 -10.04 -10.98
C ASN A 122 21.36 -9.23 -12.01
N ARG A 123 20.89 -9.91 -13.05
CA ARG A 123 20.10 -9.35 -14.14
C ARG A 123 18.61 -9.39 -13.80
N TYR A 124 17.90 -8.34 -14.17
CA TYR A 124 16.44 -8.32 -14.21
C TYR A 124 15.97 -7.55 -15.43
N ASP A 125 14.87 -7.99 -16.02
CA ASP A 125 14.26 -7.36 -17.19
C ASP A 125 12.76 -7.21 -16.92
N LEU A 126 12.34 -6.02 -16.51
CA LEU A 126 11.01 -5.80 -15.97
C LEU A 126 10.05 -5.36 -17.06
N MET A 127 9.28 -6.31 -17.58
CA MET A 127 8.29 -6.06 -18.62
C MET A 127 7.00 -5.50 -18.02
N LEU A 128 6.57 -4.35 -18.53
CA LEU A 128 5.20 -3.86 -18.32
C LEU A 128 4.24 -4.69 -19.19
N THR A 129 3.30 -5.38 -18.55
CA THR A 129 2.27 -6.19 -19.21
C THR A 129 0.92 -6.03 -18.48
N ASN A 130 -0.11 -6.74 -18.93
CA ASN A 130 -1.40 -6.77 -18.28
C ASN A 130 -1.46 -7.87 -17.22
N GLY A 131 -2.15 -7.58 -16.12
CA GLY A 131 -2.42 -8.47 -15.00
C GLY A 131 -3.91 -8.53 -14.66
N ASP A 132 -4.21 -9.20 -13.57
CA ASP A 132 -5.57 -9.28 -13.06
C ASP A 132 -6.03 -7.93 -12.52
N GLY A 133 -7.24 -7.53 -12.89
CA GLY A 133 -7.80 -6.26 -12.48
C GLY A 133 -8.37 -6.25 -11.06
N GLY A 134 -8.49 -5.06 -10.50
CA GLY A 134 -9.16 -4.81 -9.24
C GLY A 134 -10.67 -4.55 -9.35
N LYS A 135 -11.33 -4.45 -8.19
CA LYS A 135 -12.71 -3.94 -8.07
C LYS A 135 -12.77 -2.90 -6.95
N SER A 136 -13.66 -1.92 -7.07
CA SER A 136 -13.92 -0.96 -6.00
C SER A 136 -15.42 -0.84 -5.75
N GLN A 137 -15.78 -0.77 -4.47
CA GLN A 137 -17.11 -0.51 -3.95
C GLN A 137 -16.99 0.62 -2.94
N ILE A 138 -17.62 1.75 -3.25
CA ILE A 138 -17.58 2.94 -2.40
C ILE A 138 -19.01 3.35 -2.11
N PHE A 139 -19.37 3.39 -0.84
CA PHE A 139 -20.66 3.88 -0.37
C PHE A 139 -20.46 5.15 0.44
N THR A 140 -21.24 6.20 0.16
CA THR A 140 -21.24 7.44 0.93
C THR A 140 -22.66 7.80 1.35
N ALA A 141 -22.86 8.12 2.63
CA ALA A 141 -24.10 8.71 3.13
C ALA A 141 -23.80 10.10 3.70
N THR A 142 -24.60 11.10 3.35
CA THR A 142 -24.45 12.48 3.80
C THR A 142 -25.77 13.00 4.37
N ILE A 143 -25.67 13.79 5.44
CA ILE A 143 -26.78 14.57 5.97
C ILE A 143 -26.30 15.99 6.28
N GLY A 144 -27.14 16.99 6.05
CA GLY A 144 -26.80 18.37 6.39
C GLY A 144 -28.01 19.29 6.50
N LYS A 145 -27.80 20.42 7.15
CA LYS A 145 -28.80 21.45 7.35
C LYS A 145 -28.14 22.83 7.46
N ALA A 146 -28.81 23.83 6.92
CA ALA A 146 -28.54 25.23 7.20
C ALA A 146 -29.76 25.84 7.91
N TRP A 147 -29.51 26.62 8.94
CA TRP A 147 -30.52 27.34 9.70
C TRP A 147 -30.41 28.84 9.41
N ASP A 148 -31.53 29.55 9.52
CA ASP A 148 -31.60 30.99 9.26
C ASP A 148 -30.80 31.84 10.27
N ASN A 149 -30.46 31.26 11.43
CA ASN A 149 -29.58 31.90 12.41
C ASN A 149 -28.10 31.91 12.00
N GLY A 150 -27.76 31.43 10.81
CA GLY A 150 -26.41 31.40 10.27
C GLY A 150 -25.60 30.15 10.66
N LEU A 151 -26.16 29.24 11.46
CA LEU A 151 -25.57 27.92 11.68
C LEU A 151 -25.79 27.03 10.45
N SER A 152 -24.79 26.23 10.12
CA SER A 152 -24.89 25.14 9.16
C SER A 152 -24.04 23.97 9.60
N PHE A 153 -24.53 22.78 9.30
CA PHE A 153 -23.92 21.52 9.65
C PHE A 153 -24.02 20.57 8.45
N ARG A 154 -22.96 19.82 8.21
CA ARG A 154 -22.94 18.70 7.28
C ARG A 154 -22.09 17.59 7.87
N THR A 155 -22.53 16.35 7.76
CA THR A 155 -21.70 15.19 8.09
C THR A 155 -21.88 14.12 7.04
N SER A 156 -20.84 13.32 6.84
CA SER A 156 -20.86 12.17 5.96
C SER A 156 -20.10 11.00 6.52
N TYR A 157 -20.49 9.81 6.06
CA TYR A 157 -19.76 8.57 6.26
C TYR A 157 -19.51 7.95 4.89
N THR A 158 -18.26 7.58 4.63
CA THR A 158 -17.83 6.84 3.44
C THR A 158 -17.22 5.51 3.86
N ASN A 159 -17.68 4.43 3.22
CA ASN A 159 -17.08 3.11 3.30
C ASN A 159 -16.44 2.72 1.96
N GLN A 160 -15.25 2.13 2.02
CA GLN A 160 -14.51 1.65 0.85
C GLN A 160 -14.13 0.18 1.01
N ASP A 161 -14.46 -0.62 0.01
CA ASP A 161 -13.93 -1.96 -0.22
C ASP A 161 -13.29 -1.97 -1.62
N ILE A 162 -11.97 -2.01 -1.68
CA ILE A 162 -11.18 -1.84 -2.89
C ILE A 162 -10.15 -2.95 -2.94
N GLU A 163 -10.19 -3.73 -4.02
CA GLU A 163 -9.16 -4.71 -4.36
C GLU A 163 -8.34 -4.19 -5.53
N GLU A 164 -7.02 -4.34 -5.48
CA GLU A 164 -6.08 -4.06 -6.57
C GLU A 164 -4.95 -5.10 -6.59
N ALA A 165 -4.37 -5.38 -7.75
CA ALA A 165 -3.19 -6.22 -7.85
C ALA A 165 -1.92 -5.40 -7.55
N VAL A 166 -1.75 -4.24 -8.19
CA VAL A 166 -0.55 -3.40 -8.02
C VAL A 166 -0.96 -1.94 -7.86
N ALA A 167 -0.47 -1.28 -6.82
CA ALA A 167 -0.80 0.13 -6.54
C ALA A 167 -0.15 1.13 -7.51
N GLY A 168 0.88 0.72 -8.25
CA GLY A 168 1.57 1.57 -9.25
C GLY A 168 2.19 2.85 -8.67
N SER A 169 2.60 2.83 -7.40
CA SER A 169 2.97 4.04 -6.63
C SER A 169 4.35 4.64 -6.95
N SER A 170 5.13 4.04 -7.86
CA SER A 170 6.47 4.52 -8.23
C SER A 170 6.59 4.91 -9.70
N SER A 171 7.54 5.81 -10.00
CA SER A 171 7.93 6.21 -11.35
C SER A 171 8.91 5.24 -12.03
N THR A 172 9.34 4.15 -11.37
CA THR A 172 10.28 3.17 -11.91
C THR A 172 9.72 1.75 -11.87
N ALA A 173 9.95 0.98 -12.94
CA ALA A 173 9.56 -0.43 -13.02
C ALA A 173 10.17 -1.25 -11.87
N THR A 174 11.43 -0.98 -11.52
CA THR A 174 12.14 -1.64 -10.42
C THR A 174 11.35 -1.58 -9.11
N SER A 175 10.88 -0.40 -8.70
CA SER A 175 10.12 -0.26 -7.46
C SER A 175 8.70 -0.82 -7.57
N ASN A 176 8.05 -0.67 -8.73
CA ASN A 176 6.71 -1.24 -8.95
C ASN A 176 6.73 -2.77 -9.02
N PHE A 177 7.85 -3.40 -9.34
CA PHE A 177 8.04 -4.84 -9.18
C PHE A 177 8.46 -5.20 -7.75
N GLN A 178 9.35 -4.42 -7.14
CA GLN A 178 9.98 -4.73 -5.85
C GLN A 178 9.01 -4.72 -4.65
N TYR A 179 8.12 -3.73 -4.56
CA TYR A 179 7.36 -3.48 -3.33
C TYR A 179 5.97 -4.12 -3.19
N PRO A 180 5.26 -4.52 -4.27
CA PRO A 180 3.95 -5.16 -4.11
C PRO A 180 4.02 -6.39 -3.19
N ILE A 181 3.10 -6.43 -2.24
CA ILE A 181 2.97 -7.57 -1.33
C ILE A 181 2.14 -8.64 -2.03
N ALA A 182 2.70 -9.84 -2.16
CA ALA A 182 2.06 -10.92 -2.90
C ALA A 182 2.49 -12.30 -2.42
N LYS A 183 1.72 -13.32 -2.78
CA LYS A 183 2.17 -14.71 -2.69
C LYS A 183 3.20 -15.00 -3.80
N ASP A 184 2.87 -14.60 -5.03
CA ASP A 184 3.69 -14.69 -6.23
C ASP A 184 3.81 -13.30 -6.86
N VAL A 185 5.05 -12.81 -7.00
CA VAL A 185 5.34 -11.48 -7.55
C VAL A 185 5.36 -11.45 -9.08
N GLN A 186 5.46 -12.62 -9.72
CA GLN A 186 5.31 -12.76 -11.18
C GLN A 186 3.84 -12.82 -11.60
N ASN A 187 2.95 -13.22 -10.69
CA ASN A 187 1.52 -13.28 -10.91
C ASN A 187 0.74 -12.82 -9.65
N ILE A 188 0.64 -11.50 -9.50
CA ILE A 188 0.03 -10.89 -8.32
C ILE A 188 -1.49 -10.93 -8.46
N ASP A 189 -2.13 -11.65 -7.54
CA ASP A 189 -3.59 -11.67 -7.41
C ASP A 189 -4.09 -10.36 -6.77
N PRO A 190 -5.27 -9.84 -7.17
CA PRO A 190 -5.90 -8.71 -6.49
C PRO A 190 -6.19 -9.01 -5.01
N GLY A 191 -5.91 -8.03 -4.16
CA GLY A 191 -6.27 -8.05 -2.74
C GLY A 191 -6.54 -6.64 -2.25
N THR A 192 -6.87 -6.46 -0.96
CA THR A 192 -7.20 -5.14 -0.39
C THR A 192 -6.17 -4.08 -0.80
N ALA A 193 -6.64 -2.96 -1.33
CA ALA A 193 -5.81 -1.92 -1.91
C ALA A 193 -4.99 -1.18 -0.86
N SER A 194 -3.76 -0.84 -1.23
CA SER A 194 -2.76 -0.30 -0.31
C SER A 194 -3.05 1.13 0.17
N TYR A 195 -3.91 1.84 -0.55
CA TYR A 195 -4.40 3.18 -0.17
C TYR A 195 -5.85 3.19 0.32
N GLN A 196 -6.47 2.03 0.53
CA GLN A 196 -7.86 1.96 0.99
C GLN A 196 -8.01 2.63 2.37
N ILE A 197 -8.97 3.55 2.46
CA ILE A 197 -9.51 4.06 3.72
C ILE A 197 -10.90 3.46 3.90
N GLU A 198 -10.98 2.35 4.64
CA GLU A 198 -12.21 1.57 4.75
C GLU A 198 -13.36 2.34 5.38
N HIS A 199 -13.07 3.18 6.37
CA HIS A 199 -14.08 3.99 7.04
C HIS A 199 -13.59 5.43 7.14
N ARG A 200 -14.40 6.37 6.67
CA ARG A 200 -14.14 7.81 6.80
C ARG A 200 -15.40 8.52 7.27
N PHE A 201 -15.26 9.29 8.34
CA PHE A 201 -16.29 10.17 8.86
C PHE A 201 -15.83 11.61 8.71
N MET A 202 -16.70 12.47 8.23
CA MET A 202 -16.44 13.91 8.12
C MET A 202 -17.58 14.70 8.73
N ALA A 203 -17.27 15.82 9.36
CA ALA A 203 -18.25 16.79 9.80
C ALA A 203 -17.74 18.22 9.59
N ASP A 204 -18.60 19.06 9.03
CA ASP A 204 -18.39 20.48 8.81
C ASP A 204 -19.44 21.25 9.59
N ILE A 205 -19.01 22.09 10.52
CA ILE A 205 -19.89 23.01 11.26
C ILE A 205 -19.44 24.42 10.92
N THR A 206 -20.35 25.24 10.43
CA THR A 206 -20.09 26.66 10.14
C THR A 206 -21.14 27.53 10.80
N TYR A 207 -20.70 28.56 11.51
CA TYR A 207 -21.58 29.58 12.08
C TYR A 207 -21.21 30.95 11.53
N ARG A 208 -22.18 31.59 10.87
CA ARG A 208 -22.05 32.95 10.31
C ARG A 208 -22.87 33.92 11.14
N THR A 209 -22.26 35.03 11.52
CA THR A 209 -22.91 36.08 12.27
C THR A 209 -22.25 37.43 11.95
N GLU A 210 -22.68 38.51 12.60
CA GLU A 210 -22.02 39.81 12.55
C GLU A 210 -21.62 40.21 13.97
N LEU A 211 -20.38 39.94 14.37
CA LEU A 211 -19.85 40.49 15.63
C LEU A 211 -19.70 42.01 15.54
N PHE A 212 -19.51 42.52 14.33
CA PHE A 212 -19.50 43.94 13.99
C PHE A 212 -20.54 44.18 12.90
N SER A 213 -21.50 45.08 13.15
CA SER A 213 -22.59 45.34 12.21
C SER A 213 -22.06 45.71 10.82
N GLY A 214 -22.57 45.05 9.78
CA GLY A 214 -22.17 45.22 8.39
C GLY A 214 -20.94 44.41 7.96
N TYR A 215 -20.34 43.64 8.88
CA TYR A 215 -19.14 42.84 8.63
C TYR A 215 -19.31 41.41 9.13
N GLN A 216 -19.29 40.46 8.20
CA GLN A 216 -19.50 39.06 8.51
C GLN A 216 -18.35 38.46 9.33
N SER A 217 -18.70 37.74 10.38
CA SER A 217 -17.83 36.86 11.15
C SER A 217 -18.22 35.41 10.83
N THR A 218 -17.26 34.58 10.41
CA THR A 218 -17.51 33.15 10.16
C THR A 218 -16.59 32.29 11.01
N PHE A 219 -17.20 31.39 11.77
CA PHE A 219 -16.53 30.32 12.50
C PHE A 219 -16.74 29.02 11.73
N GLY A 220 -15.67 28.31 11.44
CA GLY A 220 -15.67 27.01 10.76
C GLY A 220 -14.94 25.99 11.60
N LEU A 221 -15.53 24.82 11.75
CA LEU A 221 -14.94 23.65 12.38
C LEU A 221 -15.08 22.48 11.41
N PHE A 222 -13.95 21.87 11.07
CA PHE A 222 -13.88 20.67 10.25
C PHE A 222 -13.34 19.53 11.09
N TRP A 223 -14.07 18.43 11.15
CA TRP A 223 -13.68 17.22 11.85
C TRP A 223 -13.61 16.06 10.85
N GLU A 224 -12.53 15.30 10.92
CA GLU A 224 -12.35 14.08 10.17
C GLU A 224 -11.89 12.97 11.10
N ARG A 225 -12.47 11.78 10.92
CA ARG A 225 -11.95 10.56 11.52
C ARG A 225 -11.94 9.44 10.48
N GLN A 226 -10.78 8.85 10.27
CA GLN A 226 -10.60 7.79 9.27
C GLN A 226 -9.86 6.59 9.84
N SER A 227 -10.25 5.40 9.37
CA SER A 227 -9.48 4.16 9.61
C SER A 227 -8.08 4.29 9.02
N GLY A 228 -7.08 3.69 9.66
CA GLY A 228 -5.74 3.63 9.11
C GLY A 228 -5.68 2.83 7.81
N ARG A 229 -4.68 3.13 6.99
CA ARG A 229 -4.37 2.35 5.78
C ARG A 229 -4.00 0.91 6.16
N PRO A 230 -4.24 -0.05 5.26
CA PRO A 230 -3.94 -1.44 5.56
C PRO A 230 -2.44 -1.76 5.47
N PHE A 231 -2.04 -2.85 6.12
CA PHE A 231 -0.72 -3.45 6.00
C PHE A 231 -0.81 -4.98 6.07
N SER A 232 0.26 -5.68 5.70
CA SER A 232 0.30 -7.15 5.69
C SER A 232 1.37 -7.72 6.62
N TYR A 233 1.13 -8.94 7.11
CA TYR A 233 2.17 -9.77 7.71
C TYR A 233 2.86 -10.62 6.63
N VAL A 234 4.17 -10.44 6.49
CA VAL A 234 4.99 -11.05 5.43
C VAL A 234 6.18 -11.79 6.02
N TYR A 235 6.86 -12.57 5.20
CA TYR A 235 8.17 -13.11 5.55
C TYR A 235 9.23 -12.02 5.70
N ASP A 236 10.14 -12.23 6.65
CA ASP A 236 11.44 -11.59 6.65
C ASP A 236 12.38 -12.33 5.70
N THR A 237 12.65 -11.68 4.58
CA THR A 237 13.38 -12.20 3.42
C THR A 237 14.67 -11.44 3.22
N PHE A 238 15.44 -11.12 4.28
CA PHE A 238 16.75 -10.50 4.11
C PHE A 238 17.77 -11.46 3.47
N ARG A 239 18.34 -11.07 2.32
CA ARG A 239 19.24 -11.90 1.49
C ARG A 239 18.68 -13.27 1.19
N PHE A 240 17.41 -13.32 0.82
CA PHE A 240 16.68 -14.53 0.50
C PHE A 240 16.39 -14.57 -1.00
N ASN A 241 17.06 -15.46 -1.71
CA ASN A 241 16.96 -15.62 -3.17
C ASN A 241 16.08 -16.82 -3.60
N LYS A 242 15.60 -17.65 -2.67
CA LYS A 242 14.97 -18.95 -2.99
C LYS A 242 13.53 -18.85 -3.56
N PHE A 243 12.99 -17.64 -3.71
CA PHE A 243 11.81 -17.36 -4.55
C PHE A 243 12.19 -16.70 -5.89
N GLY A 244 13.46 -16.75 -6.28
CA GLY A 244 13.98 -16.18 -7.54
C GLY A 244 14.35 -14.71 -7.43
N ASP A 245 14.61 -14.20 -6.23
CA ASP A 245 15.03 -12.80 -6.04
C ASP A 245 16.53 -12.60 -6.24
N GLN A 246 16.89 -11.72 -7.18
CA GLN A 246 18.23 -11.16 -7.35
C GLN A 246 18.57 -10.18 -6.22
N ASN A 247 19.85 -9.80 -6.06
CA ASN A 247 20.32 -8.88 -5.00
C ASN A 247 19.55 -7.54 -4.94
N GLN A 248 18.96 -7.08 -6.05
CA GLN A 248 18.13 -5.89 -6.08
C GLN A 248 16.83 -6.04 -5.26
N PHE A 249 16.32 -7.27 -5.13
CA PHE A 249 14.99 -7.57 -4.57
C PHE A 249 15.06 -8.45 -3.32
N ASP A 250 16.13 -9.22 -3.14
CA ASP A 250 16.34 -10.29 -2.15
C ASP A 250 16.33 -9.85 -0.69
N SER A 251 16.09 -8.57 -0.41
CA SER A 251 16.09 -7.98 0.93
C SER A 251 14.82 -7.16 1.19
N THR A 252 13.79 -7.37 0.37
CA THR A 252 12.48 -6.72 0.50
C THR A 252 11.45 -7.68 1.08
N SER A 253 10.95 -7.38 2.27
CA SER A 253 9.89 -8.15 2.92
C SER A 253 8.55 -7.90 2.22
N ARG A 254 8.18 -8.80 1.29
CA ARG A 254 6.98 -8.67 0.44
C ARG A 254 6.15 -9.94 0.25
N TYR A 255 6.67 -11.09 0.66
CA TYR A 255 5.99 -12.36 0.42
C TYR A 255 5.05 -12.71 1.56
N LEU A 256 3.79 -12.97 1.24
CA LEU A 256 2.80 -13.44 2.19
C LEU A 256 3.22 -14.78 2.80
N ALA A 257 3.11 -14.88 4.12
CA ALA A 257 3.58 -16.04 4.87
C ALA A 257 2.56 -17.18 4.85
N TYR A 258 2.99 -18.41 4.54
CA TYR A 258 2.21 -19.62 4.81
C TYR A 258 2.03 -19.80 6.32
N ILE A 259 0.82 -20.17 6.73
CA ILE A 259 0.42 -20.38 8.12
C ILE A 259 0.21 -21.89 8.33
N PRO A 260 1.04 -22.57 9.14
CA PRO A 260 0.96 -24.02 9.34
C PRO A 260 -0.37 -24.48 9.92
N THR A 261 -0.78 -25.71 9.60
CA THR A 261 -1.96 -26.34 10.21
C THR A 261 -1.75 -26.73 11.68
N GLY A 262 -0.49 -26.84 12.11
CA GLY A 262 -0.12 -27.31 13.44
C GLY A 262 1.38 -27.54 13.59
N ALA A 263 1.79 -28.02 14.77
CA ALA A 263 3.19 -28.36 15.07
C ALA A 263 3.76 -29.46 14.15
N ASP A 264 2.90 -30.37 13.70
CA ASP A 264 3.25 -31.52 12.86
C ASP A 264 3.00 -31.26 11.36
N ASP A 265 2.78 -30.01 10.94
CA ASP A 265 2.59 -29.67 9.53
C ASP A 265 3.84 -30.06 8.70
N PRO A 266 3.73 -30.96 7.71
CA PRO A 266 4.88 -31.47 6.97
C PRO A 266 5.52 -30.43 6.04
N ASN A 267 4.86 -29.30 5.79
CA ASN A 267 5.32 -28.26 4.88
C ASN A 267 6.33 -27.31 5.53
N VAL A 268 6.53 -27.41 6.85
CA VAL A 268 7.38 -26.48 7.60
C VAL A 268 8.36 -27.18 8.53
N THR A 269 9.48 -26.51 8.76
CA THR A 269 10.49 -26.87 9.74
C THR A 269 10.97 -25.59 10.43
N TYR A 270 11.74 -25.73 11.51
CA TYR A 270 12.19 -24.61 12.33
C TYR A 270 13.69 -24.65 12.53
N ARG A 271 14.32 -23.48 12.59
CA ARG A 271 15.78 -23.32 12.76
C ARG A 271 16.13 -22.43 13.94
N ASN A 272 17.38 -22.54 14.39
CA ASN A 272 18.01 -21.62 15.35
C ASN A 272 17.23 -21.47 16.68
N GLY A 273 16.57 -22.55 17.14
CA GLY A 273 15.83 -22.57 18.39
C GLY A 273 14.41 -21.97 18.32
N PHE A 274 13.98 -21.48 17.15
CA PHE A 274 12.59 -21.12 16.90
C PHE A 274 11.72 -22.38 16.89
N SER A 275 10.46 -22.30 17.34
CA SER A 275 9.56 -23.44 17.45
C SER A 275 8.16 -23.12 16.93
N TYR A 276 7.35 -24.15 16.70
CA TYR A 276 5.93 -23.96 16.38
C TYR A 276 5.19 -23.21 17.49
N ASP A 277 5.43 -23.53 18.77
CA ASP A 277 4.74 -22.85 19.88
C ASP A 277 4.99 -21.34 19.86
N GLN A 278 6.24 -20.93 19.62
CA GLN A 278 6.59 -19.53 19.45
C GLN A 278 5.92 -18.92 18.22
N PHE A 279 5.87 -19.65 17.10
CA PHE A 279 5.20 -19.14 15.91
C PHE A 279 3.67 -19.05 16.08
N ALA A 280 3.06 -19.98 16.81
CA ALA A 280 1.64 -19.99 17.11
C ALA A 280 1.26 -18.77 17.96
N GLU A 281 2.13 -18.31 18.86
CA GLU A 281 1.97 -17.03 19.57
C GLU A 281 1.96 -15.84 18.60
N TYR A 282 2.85 -15.83 17.60
CA TYR A 282 2.89 -14.76 16.59
C TYR A 282 1.63 -14.76 15.72
N ILE A 283 1.21 -15.94 15.26
CA ILE A 283 -0.03 -16.13 14.48
C ILE A 283 -1.25 -15.65 15.27
N ALA A 284 -1.34 -16.00 16.55
CA ALA A 284 -2.46 -15.58 17.40
C ALA A 284 -2.45 -14.06 17.62
N ALA A 285 -1.29 -13.47 17.91
CA ALA A 285 -1.14 -12.04 18.14
C ALA A 285 -1.38 -11.21 16.87
N ALA A 286 -1.04 -11.74 15.69
CA ALA A 286 -1.32 -11.15 14.38
C ALA A 286 -2.76 -11.42 13.89
N GLY A 287 -3.59 -12.16 14.64
CA GLY A 287 -4.96 -12.49 14.21
C GLY A 287 -5.03 -13.47 13.02
N LEU A 288 -3.97 -14.23 12.74
CA LEU A 288 -3.84 -15.07 11.56
C LEU A 288 -4.30 -16.52 11.75
N GLY A 289 -4.84 -16.88 12.92
CA GLY A 289 -5.23 -18.26 13.24
C GLY A 289 -6.29 -18.85 12.30
N GLY A 290 -7.11 -18.02 11.65
CA GLY A 290 -8.11 -18.45 10.67
C GLY A 290 -7.53 -18.88 9.32
N TYR A 291 -6.23 -18.67 9.08
CA TYR A 291 -5.57 -18.93 7.79
C TYR A 291 -4.68 -20.18 7.79
N ALA A 292 -4.79 -21.02 8.83
CA ALA A 292 -4.03 -22.26 8.95
C ALA A 292 -4.22 -23.19 7.73
N GLY A 293 -3.11 -23.71 7.20
CA GLY A 293 -3.05 -24.46 5.94
C GLY A 293 -3.08 -23.59 4.67
N GLY A 294 -3.09 -22.27 4.82
CA GLY A 294 -3.09 -21.29 3.74
C GLY A 294 -2.05 -20.20 3.95
N TYR A 295 -2.27 -19.04 3.34
CA TYR A 295 -1.36 -17.91 3.40
C TYR A 295 -1.99 -16.76 4.19
N ALA A 296 -1.16 -15.98 4.86
CA ALA A 296 -1.57 -14.69 5.40
C ALA A 296 -2.19 -13.86 4.28
N PRO A 297 -3.36 -13.23 4.52
CA PRO A 297 -4.00 -12.37 3.55
C PRO A 297 -3.18 -11.09 3.32
N ARG A 298 -3.28 -10.54 2.11
CA ARG A 298 -2.76 -9.20 1.81
C ARG A 298 -3.65 -8.15 2.48
N ASN A 299 -3.02 -7.19 3.15
CA ASN A 299 -3.63 -5.94 3.61
C ASN A 299 -4.86 -6.15 4.50
N ASN A 300 -4.80 -7.18 5.35
CA ASN A 300 -5.87 -7.55 6.30
C ASN A 300 -5.84 -6.73 7.59
N ASP A 301 -4.65 -6.32 8.03
CA ASP A 301 -4.48 -5.52 9.24
C ASP A 301 -4.42 -4.04 8.90
N ARG A 302 -4.67 -3.16 9.88
CA ARG A 302 -4.76 -1.72 9.66
C ARG A 302 -3.95 -0.92 10.66
N GLY A 303 -3.42 0.21 10.20
CA GLY A 303 -2.89 1.24 11.07
C GLY A 303 -3.95 1.81 12.02
N PRO A 304 -3.52 2.50 13.09
CA PRO A 304 -4.43 3.20 13.98
C PRO A 304 -5.31 4.21 13.23
N TRP A 305 -6.44 4.54 13.82
CA TRP A 305 -7.34 5.56 13.29
C TRP A 305 -6.73 6.95 13.48
N ASN A 306 -6.85 7.79 12.45
CA ASN A 306 -6.45 9.18 12.52
C ASN A 306 -7.68 10.06 12.77
N THR A 307 -7.52 11.08 13.61
CA THR A 307 -8.54 12.10 13.86
C THR A 307 -7.93 13.48 13.73
N THR A 308 -8.60 14.35 13.00
CA THR A 308 -8.20 15.73 12.80
C THR A 308 -9.38 16.64 13.13
N LEU A 309 -9.08 17.74 13.81
CA LEU A 309 -10.04 18.80 14.09
C LEU A 309 -9.42 20.13 13.70
N ASP A 310 -9.92 20.74 12.63
CA ASP A 310 -9.41 22.02 12.12
C ASP A 310 -10.39 23.13 12.45
N PHE A 311 -9.86 24.27 12.89
CA PHE A 311 -10.64 25.45 13.20
C PHE A 311 -10.23 26.62 12.31
N LYS A 312 -11.20 27.28 11.71
CA LYS A 312 -11.01 28.52 10.96
C LYS A 312 -11.94 29.61 11.49
N TYR A 313 -11.38 30.78 11.74
CA TYR A 313 -12.14 32.00 11.98
C TYR A 313 -11.83 33.02 10.88
N THR A 314 -12.85 33.71 10.40
CA THR A 314 -12.74 34.82 9.45
C THR A 314 -13.59 35.98 9.94
N GLN A 315 -13.08 37.19 9.77
CA GLN A 315 -13.75 38.43 10.10
C GLN A 315 -13.58 39.40 8.95
N GLU A 316 -14.69 39.80 8.34
CA GLU A 316 -14.69 40.95 7.44
C GLU A 316 -14.41 42.23 8.23
N LEU A 317 -13.76 43.19 7.60
CA LEU A 317 -13.41 44.49 8.17
C LEU A 317 -13.65 45.58 7.12
N PRO A 318 -13.77 46.86 7.51
CA PRO A 318 -13.74 47.95 6.55
C PRO A 318 -12.47 47.87 5.69
N GLY A 319 -12.64 47.96 4.37
CA GLY A 319 -11.51 48.00 3.44
C GLY A 319 -10.84 49.37 3.40
N LEU A 320 -9.77 49.49 2.61
CA LEU A 320 -8.99 50.73 2.48
C LEU A 320 -9.70 51.84 1.70
N PHE A 321 -10.77 51.52 0.98
CA PHE A 321 -11.55 52.46 0.16
C PHE A 321 -13.05 52.24 0.39
N GLU A 322 -13.85 53.25 0.06
CA GLU A 322 -15.30 53.17 0.17
C GLU A 322 -15.86 52.00 -0.66
N GLY A 323 -16.74 51.21 -0.07
CA GLY A 323 -17.29 50.00 -0.67
C GLY A 323 -16.37 48.77 -0.64
N HIS A 324 -15.11 48.89 -0.19
CA HIS A 324 -14.21 47.76 -0.06
C HIS A 324 -14.40 47.10 1.32
N LYS A 325 -14.20 45.78 1.35
CA LYS A 325 -14.06 45.00 2.59
C LYS A 325 -12.67 44.37 2.64
N GLY A 326 -12.06 44.36 3.82
CA GLY A 326 -10.91 43.53 4.14
C GLY A 326 -11.35 42.25 4.86
N GLU A 327 -10.46 41.25 4.95
CA GLU A 327 -10.69 40.04 5.74
C GLU A 327 -9.48 39.77 6.62
N LEU A 328 -9.72 39.49 7.89
CA LEU A 328 -8.76 38.91 8.82
C LEU A 328 -9.15 37.46 9.08
N TYR A 329 -8.19 36.53 9.02
CA TYR A 329 -8.46 35.13 9.28
C TYR A 329 -7.42 34.48 10.18
N PHE A 330 -7.86 33.45 10.90
CA PHE A 330 -7.04 32.56 11.70
C PHE A 330 -7.39 31.13 11.31
N ASN A 331 -6.37 30.32 11.04
CA ASN A 331 -6.55 28.90 10.74
C ASN A 331 -5.64 28.10 11.67
N ILE A 332 -6.24 27.17 12.42
CA ILE A 332 -5.56 26.28 13.34
C ILE A 332 -5.86 24.86 12.86
N ARG A 333 -4.84 24.20 12.31
CA ARG A 333 -4.93 22.79 11.95
C ARG A 333 -4.74 21.94 13.18
N ASN A 334 -5.48 20.84 13.24
CA ASN A 334 -5.42 19.85 14.31
C ASN A 334 -5.46 20.49 15.71
N ILE A 335 -6.43 21.38 15.95
CA ILE A 335 -6.65 22.05 17.24
C ILE A 335 -6.81 21.05 18.39
N LEU A 336 -7.18 19.80 18.09
CA LEU A 336 -7.18 18.66 19.01
C LEU A 336 -5.85 18.54 19.77
N ALA A 337 -4.71 18.75 19.11
CA ALA A 337 -3.38 18.66 19.72
C ALA A 337 -3.15 19.67 20.86
N MET A 338 -3.92 20.77 20.89
CA MET A 338 -3.83 21.77 21.96
C MET A 338 -4.42 21.28 23.28
N PHE A 339 -5.36 20.33 23.23
CA PHE A 339 -6.06 19.83 24.42
C PHE A 339 -5.95 18.33 24.66
N ASP A 340 -5.67 17.53 23.63
CA ASP A 340 -5.38 16.10 23.71
C ASP A 340 -4.35 15.70 22.64
N LYS A 341 -3.09 15.55 23.08
CA LYS A 341 -1.97 15.21 22.19
C LYS A 341 -1.98 13.75 21.73
N GLU A 342 -2.57 12.85 22.52
CA GLU A 342 -2.63 11.43 22.19
C GLU A 342 -3.73 11.17 21.16
N ALA A 343 -4.88 11.84 21.29
CA ALA A 343 -5.95 11.75 20.31
C ALA A 343 -5.63 12.48 18.99
N ALA A 344 -4.72 13.44 19.01
CA ALA A 344 -4.31 14.22 17.84
C ALA A 344 -3.22 13.57 16.98
N GLN A 345 -2.67 12.43 17.42
CA GLN A 345 -1.57 11.77 16.71
C GLN A 345 -1.98 11.36 15.30
N GLN A 346 -1.09 11.63 14.32
CA GLN A 346 -1.26 11.21 12.94
C GLN A 346 -0.34 10.03 12.65
N HIS A 347 -0.96 8.89 12.32
CA HIS A 347 -0.31 7.66 11.91
C HIS A 347 -0.29 7.58 10.40
N THR A 348 0.91 7.73 9.83
CA THR A 348 1.09 7.77 8.38
C THR A 348 1.99 6.64 7.91
N PHE A 349 1.71 6.14 6.70
CA PHE A 349 2.56 5.18 6.01
C PHE A 349 3.30 5.92 4.90
N PHE A 350 4.63 5.76 4.82
CA PHE A 350 5.43 6.45 3.81
C PHE A 350 5.30 5.85 2.41
N PHE A 351 4.99 4.55 2.31
CA PHE A 351 4.93 3.83 1.05
C PHE A 351 3.51 3.36 0.72
N GLY A 352 3.32 2.91 -0.53
CA GLY A 352 2.10 2.27 -1.00
C GLY A 352 1.83 1.00 -0.21
N ASP A 353 2.51 -0.09 -0.54
CA ASP A 353 2.45 -1.33 0.21
C ASP A 353 3.25 -1.23 1.53
N ASN A 354 2.66 -1.72 2.61
CA ASN A 354 3.25 -1.66 3.96
C ASN A 354 3.21 -3.04 4.60
N ALA A 355 4.29 -3.43 5.26
CA ALA A 355 4.44 -4.79 5.76
C ALA A 355 5.11 -4.86 7.12
N ASN A 356 4.69 -5.83 7.93
CA ASN A 356 5.36 -6.26 9.14
C ASN A 356 5.91 -7.68 8.95
N ARG A 357 7.09 -7.91 9.52
CA ARG A 357 7.75 -9.22 9.47
C ARG A 357 7.12 -10.15 10.50
N LEU A 358 6.45 -11.18 10.01
CA LEU A 358 5.86 -12.21 10.85
C LEU A 358 6.93 -13.22 11.31
N VAL A 359 7.73 -13.71 10.36
CA VAL A 359 8.69 -14.79 10.59
C VAL A 359 9.79 -14.74 9.54
N SER A 360 11.04 -15.08 9.90
CA SER A 360 12.10 -15.29 8.91
C SER A 360 11.89 -16.59 8.17
N VAL A 361 12.15 -16.59 6.87
CA VAL A 361 11.98 -17.76 6.02
C VAL A 361 13.29 -18.16 5.36
N ASP A 362 13.39 -19.46 5.11
CA ASP A 362 14.32 -20.11 4.20
C ASP A 362 13.60 -21.32 3.58
N LEU A 363 14.18 -21.97 2.57
CA LEU A 363 13.67 -23.23 2.02
C LEU A 363 14.71 -24.33 2.13
N ASP A 364 14.29 -25.56 2.46
CA ASP A 364 15.15 -26.73 2.32
C ASP A 364 15.09 -27.34 0.91
N ASP A 365 15.89 -28.37 0.65
CA ASP A 365 15.98 -29.03 -0.65
C ASP A 365 14.67 -29.74 -1.06
N GLN A 366 13.74 -29.92 -0.12
CA GLN A 366 12.39 -30.46 -0.38
C GLN A 366 11.35 -29.36 -0.60
N GLY A 367 11.75 -28.09 -0.59
CA GLY A 367 10.86 -26.94 -0.74
C GLY A 367 10.00 -26.65 0.50
N ARG A 368 10.31 -27.25 1.66
CA ARG A 368 9.62 -26.92 2.92
C ARG A 368 10.09 -25.57 3.42
N TYR A 369 9.19 -24.81 4.03
CA TYR A 369 9.55 -23.56 4.68
C TYR A 369 10.37 -23.84 5.95
N VAL A 370 11.49 -23.15 6.13
CA VAL A 370 12.34 -23.25 7.31
C VAL A 370 12.23 -21.93 8.09
N TYR A 371 11.41 -21.93 9.14
CA TYR A 371 11.09 -20.72 9.90
C TYR A 371 12.09 -20.42 11.01
N GLY A 372 12.36 -19.13 11.21
CA GLY A 372 13.18 -18.62 12.30
C GLY A 372 12.68 -17.28 12.82
N THR A 373 13.31 -16.80 13.88
CA THR A 373 13.04 -15.47 14.43
C THR A 373 13.31 -14.39 13.38
N PRO A 374 12.35 -13.49 13.10
CA PRO A 374 12.57 -12.36 12.19
C PRO A 374 13.57 -11.35 12.78
N PHE A 375 14.26 -10.61 11.91
CA PHE A 375 15.18 -9.56 12.32
C PHE A 375 14.46 -8.47 13.13
N GLY A 376 15.01 -8.15 14.30
CA GLY A 376 14.40 -7.22 15.25
C GLY A 376 13.31 -7.83 16.13
N GLY A 377 12.97 -9.11 15.94
CA GLY A 377 11.87 -9.78 16.63
C GLY A 377 10.51 -9.54 15.96
N PHE A 378 9.48 -10.22 16.47
CA PHE A 378 8.11 -10.04 16.02
C PHE A 378 7.48 -8.83 16.72
N ASP A 379 6.78 -8.00 15.94
CA ASP A 379 6.03 -6.85 16.42
C ASP A 379 4.62 -6.84 15.81
N THR A 380 3.65 -6.46 16.63
CA THR A 380 2.24 -6.29 16.22
C THR A 380 1.89 -4.83 15.91
N ALA A 381 2.75 -3.87 16.29
CA ALA A 381 2.51 -2.47 16.00
C ALA A 381 2.49 -2.22 14.49
N ALA A 382 1.46 -1.52 14.01
CA ALA A 382 1.41 -1.13 12.60
C ALA A 382 2.65 -0.32 12.22
N PRO A 383 3.25 -0.52 11.03
CA PRO A 383 4.49 0.14 10.61
C PRO A 383 4.25 1.60 10.16
N THR A 384 3.63 2.37 11.04
CA THR A 384 3.29 3.78 10.85
C THR A 384 4.37 4.67 11.44
N ASN A 385 4.55 5.83 10.85
CA ASN A 385 5.37 6.89 11.41
C ASN A 385 4.49 7.93 12.08
N TYR A 386 5.01 8.42 13.19
CA TYR A 386 4.40 9.49 13.94
C TYR A 386 4.83 10.84 13.36
N LEU A 387 3.86 11.65 12.97
CA LEU A 387 4.09 13.07 12.68
C LEU A 387 3.62 13.89 13.90
N PRO A 388 4.55 14.55 14.62
CA PRO A 388 4.16 15.59 15.58
C PRO A 388 3.69 16.80 14.78
N GLU A 389 2.39 16.88 14.51
CA GLU A 389 1.77 18.09 13.96
C GLU A 389 1.54 19.15 15.04
#